data_AF-A0A1N7M7Q2-F1
#
_entry.id   AF-A0A1N7M7Q2-F1
#
_cell.length_a   1.000
_cell.length_b   1.000
_cell.length_c   1.000
_cell.angle_alpha   90.00
_cell.angle_beta   90.00
_cell.angle_gamma   90.00
#
_symmetry.space_group_name_H-M   'P 1'
#
loop_
_entity.id
_entity.type
_entity.pdbx_description
1 polymer ?
#
loop_
_entity_poly.entity_id
_entity_poly.type
_entity_poly.pdbx_seq_one_letter_code
_entity_poly.pdbx_strand_id
1 'polypeptide(L)' 'MKEKLITGFILILFLFFSCSKEDCVTCIAESKSGKIIETRLACDKDSEYLRGFINGFKERDNENTKDSITVHCAYSE' A
#
# COMPACT_ATOMS: atom_id res chain seq x y z
N MET A 1 -7.31 -18.58 44.02
CA MET A 1 -8.00 -18.92 42.75
C MET A 1 -8.33 -17.69 41.88
N LYS A 2 -8.63 -16.50 42.44
CA LYS A 2 -8.94 -15.28 41.67
C LYS A 2 -7.80 -14.76 40.79
N GLU A 3 -6.55 -14.87 41.24
CA GLU A 3 -5.40 -14.30 40.52
C GLU A 3 -5.13 -14.99 39.17
N LYS A 4 -5.30 -16.31 39.10
CA LYS A 4 -5.12 -17.08 37.84
C LYS A 4 -6.12 -16.71 36.75
N LEU A 5 -7.30 -16.23 37.15
CA LEU A 5 -8.39 -15.82 36.27
C LEU A 5 -8.09 -14.45 35.61
N ILE A 6 -7.44 -13.55 36.35
CA ILE A 6 -7.06 -12.22 35.86
C ILE A 6 -5.93 -12.33 34.82
N THR A 7 -4.94 -13.19 35.07
CA THR A 7 -3.81 -13.36 34.14
C THR A 7 -4.24 -13.97 32.81
N GLY A 8 -5.20 -14.91 32.83
CA GLY A 8 -5.76 -15.49 31.60
C GLY A 8 -6.54 -14.48 30.75
N PHE A 9 -7.25 -13.54 31.38
CA PHE A 9 -8.03 -12.52 30.68
C PHE A 9 -7.14 -11.49 29.97
N ILE A 10 -6.00 -11.12 30.59
CA ILE A 10 -5.01 -10.21 29.99
C ILE A 10 -4.36 -10.85 28.75
N LEU A 11 -4.02 -12.15 28.83
CA LEU A 11 -3.43 -12.89 27.71
C LEU A 11 -4.37 -12.97 26.49
N ILE A 12 -5.68 -13.12 26.72
CA ILE A 12 -6.69 -13.15 25.66
C ILE A 12 -6.86 -11.77 25.01
N LEU A 13 -6.82 -10.68 25.80
CA LEU A 13 -6.90 -9.31 25.29
C LEU A 13 -5.74 -8.94 24.36
N PHE A 14 -4.54 -9.44 24.62
CA PHE A 14 -3.38 -9.19 23.75
C PHE A 14 -3.52 -9.83 22.35
N LEU A 15 -4.27 -10.92 22.21
CA LEU A 15 -4.43 -11.62 20.93
C LEU A 15 -5.31 -10.85 19.93
N PHE A 16 -6.18 -9.95 20.40
CA PHE A 16 -7.05 -9.15 19.52
C PHE A 16 -6.43 -7.85 19.03
N PHE A 17 -5.27 -7.43 19.56
CA PHE A 17 -4.59 -6.20 19.16
C PHE A 17 -3.72 -6.34 17.89
N SER A 18 -3.48 -7.56 17.41
CA SER A 18 -2.58 -7.79 16.27
C SER A 18 -3.24 -7.71 14.89
N CYS A 19 -4.51 -7.29 14.81
CA CYS A 19 -5.16 -7.04 13.51
C CYS A 19 -4.78 -5.64 12.99
N SER A 20 -3.51 -5.46 12.63
CA SER A 20 -3.08 -4.34 11.78
C SER A 20 -3.58 -4.63 10.39
N LYS A 21 -4.54 -3.86 9.88
CA LYS A 21 -4.77 -3.82 8.43
C LYS A 21 -3.45 -3.39 7.76
N GLU A 22 -3.13 -4.01 6.63
CA GLU A 22 -2.01 -3.59 5.81
C GLU A 22 -2.45 -2.37 5.00
N ASP A 23 -1.73 -1.26 5.13
CA ASP A 23 -1.95 -0.08 4.31
C ASP A 23 -1.47 -0.39 2.90
N CYS A 24 -2.41 -0.71 2.01
CA CYS A 24 -2.11 -0.93 0.61
C CYS A 24 -2.31 0.36 -0.18
N VAL A 25 -1.54 0.52 -1.24
CA VAL A 25 -1.64 1.62 -2.18
C VAL A 25 -1.79 1.09 -3.59
N THR A 26 -2.83 1.55 -4.26
CA THR A 26 -3.08 1.28 -5.67
C THR A 26 -2.63 2.49 -6.46
N CYS A 27 -1.70 2.30 -7.39
CA CYS A 27 -1.28 3.33 -8.34
C CYS A 27 -1.73 2.97 -9.76
N ILE A 28 -2.24 3.96 -10.48
CA ILE A 28 -2.72 3.87 -11.85
C ILE A 28 -1.91 4.84 -12.69
N ALA A 29 -1.30 4.34 -13.76
CA ALA A 29 -0.67 5.17 -14.80
C ALA A 29 -1.68 5.42 -15.92
N GLU A 30 -1.90 6.70 -16.22
CA GLU A 30 -2.88 7.17 -17.20
C GLU A 30 -2.18 8.02 -18.27
N SER A 31 -2.50 7.76 -19.54
CA SER A 31 -2.04 8.60 -20.65
C SER A 31 -2.73 9.96 -20.62
N LYS A 32 -2.17 10.95 -21.32
CA LYS A 32 -2.82 12.25 -21.53
C LYS A 32 -4.22 12.15 -22.17
N SER A 33 -4.51 11.08 -22.89
CA SER A 33 -5.82 10.83 -23.51
C SER A 33 -6.83 10.17 -22.58
N GLY A 34 -6.48 9.94 -21.31
CA GLY A 34 -7.35 9.31 -20.32
C GLY A 34 -7.35 7.77 -20.37
N LYS A 35 -6.42 7.17 -21.11
CA LYS A 35 -6.31 5.72 -21.21
C LYS A 35 -5.48 5.19 -20.06
N ILE A 36 -6.01 4.24 -19.31
CA ILE A 36 -5.24 3.49 -18.32
C ILE A 36 -4.20 2.63 -19.05
N ILE A 37 -2.93 2.84 -18.70
CA ILE A 37 -1.79 2.11 -19.24
C ILE A 37 -1.47 0.91 -18.37
N GLU A 38 -1.39 1.12 -17.05
CA GLU A 38 -1.04 0.09 -16.09
C GLU A 38 -1.61 0.41 -14.70
N THR A 39 -1.95 -0.63 -13.95
CA THR A 39 -2.40 -0.56 -12.56
C THR A 39 -1.55 -1.48 -11.70
N ARG A 40 -1.10 -1.00 -10.55
CA ARG A 40 -0.34 -1.80 -9.57
C ARG A 40 -0.84 -1.55 -8.15
N LEU A 41 -0.85 -2.62 -7.36
CA LEU A 41 -1.10 -2.60 -5.93
C LEU A 41 0.19 -2.97 -5.21
N ALA A 42 0.55 -2.22 -4.17
CA ALA A 42 1.61 -2.58 -3.24
C ALA A 42 1.05 -2.50 -1.82
N CYS A 43 1.36 -3.50 -0.99
CA CYS A 43 1.00 -3.55 0.43
C CYS A 43 2.31 -3.66 1.20
N ASP A 44 2.91 -2.51 1.49
CA ASP A 44 4.15 -2.42 2.24
C ASP A 44 4.06 -1.26 3.22
N LYS A 45 4.53 -1.48 4.44
CA LYS A 45 4.57 -0.46 5.50
C LYS A 45 5.71 0.53 5.29
N ASP A 46 6.67 0.21 4.41
CA ASP A 46 7.80 1.08 4.12
C ASP A 46 7.49 2.13 3.03
N SER A 47 7.42 3.39 3.47
CA SER A 47 7.21 4.54 2.59
C SER A 47 8.32 4.74 1.54
N GLU A 48 9.55 4.30 1.79
CA GLU A 48 10.63 4.40 0.82
C GLU A 48 10.45 3.41 -0.33
N TYR A 49 10.01 2.18 -0.01
CA TYR A 49 9.69 1.17 -1.01
C TYR A 49 8.59 1.67 -1.95
N LEU A 50 7.52 2.25 -1.39
CA LEU A 50 6.43 2.84 -2.16
C LEU A 50 6.93 3.98 -3.07
N ARG A 51 7.75 4.89 -2.54
CA ARG A 51 8.28 6.01 -3.34
C ARG A 51 9.14 5.50 -4.50
N GLY A 52 9.98 4.50 -4.26
CA GLY A 52 10.78 3.83 -5.30
C GLY A 52 9.91 3.20 -6.37
N PHE A 53 8.81 2.56 -5.96
CA PHE A 53 7.86 1.94 -6.88
C PHE A 53 7.16 2.98 -7.80
N ILE A 54 6.71 4.10 -7.23
CA ILE A 54 6.10 5.20 -8.00
C ILE A 54 7.10 5.85 -8.96
N ASN A 55 8.34 6.07 -8.52
CA ASN A 55 9.38 6.64 -9.37
C ASN A 55 9.73 5.70 -10.53
N GLY A 56 9.80 4.39 -10.28
CA GLY A 56 10.05 3.40 -11.33
C GLY A 56 8.97 3.35 -12.41
N PHE A 57 7.74 3.78 -12.14
CA PHE A 57 6.72 3.99 -13.17
C PHE A 57 7.06 5.15 -14.09
N LYS A 58 7.38 6.30 -13.49
CA LYS A 58 7.68 7.54 -14.23
C LYS A 58 8.94 7.38 -15.07
N GLU A 59 9.97 6.75 -14.50
CA GLU A 59 11.25 6.52 -15.20
C GLU A 59 11.08 5.58 -16.39
N ARG A 60 10.46 4.41 -16.19
CA ARG A 60 10.27 3.40 -17.24
C ARG A 60 9.45 3.93 -18.42
N ASP A 61 8.42 4.73 -18.15
CA ASP A 61 7.58 5.25 -19.23
C ASP A 61 8.23 6.43 -19.93
N ASN A 62 8.92 7.32 -19.21
CA ASN A 62 9.69 8.41 -19.84
C ASN A 62 10.75 7.91 -20.83
N GLU A 63 11.25 6.68 -20.65
CA GLU A 63 12.16 6.03 -21.60
C GLU A 63 11.46 5.38 -22.80
N ASN A 64 10.21 4.94 -22.66
CA ASN A 64 9.51 4.11 -23.65
C ASN A 64 8.38 4.83 -24.41
N THR A 65 7.86 5.94 -23.89
CA THR A 65 6.73 6.66 -24.48
C THR A 65 7.06 8.16 -24.60
N LYS A 66 6.71 8.77 -25.74
CA LYS A 66 6.76 10.24 -25.92
C LYS A 66 5.58 10.95 -25.25
N ASP A 67 4.61 10.20 -24.75
CA ASP A 67 3.40 10.72 -24.16
C ASP A 67 3.61 10.98 -22.67
N SER A 68 3.18 12.16 -22.21
CA SER A 68 3.20 12.48 -20.79
C SER A 68 2.19 11.60 -20.06
N ILE A 69 2.67 10.76 -19.14
CA ILE A 69 1.82 9.98 -18.23
C ILE A 69 1.58 10.71 -16.91
N THR A 70 0.39 10.51 -16.36
CA THR A 70 0.03 10.93 -15.00
C THR A 70 -0.14 9.70 -14.14
N VAL A 71 0.39 9.73 -12.91
CA VAL A 71 0.27 8.62 -11.95
C VAL A 71 -0.66 9.04 -10.83
N HIS A 72 -1.73 8.30 -10.62
CA HIS A 72 -2.71 8.49 -9.56
C HIS A 72 -2.59 7.37 -8.54
N CYS A 73 -2.34 7.69 -7.26
CA CYS A 73 -2.25 6.68 -6.21
C CYS A 73 -3.34 6.90 -5.15
N ALA A 74 -3.99 5.82 -4.73
CA ALA A 74 -5.02 5.80 -3.69
C ALA A 74 -4.71 4.70 -2.68
N TYR A 75 -4.88 4.99 -1.39
CA TYR A 75 -4.71 4.00 -0.32
C TYR A 75 -6.02 3.24 -0.11
N SER A 76 -5.91 1.92 0.05
CA SER A 76 -7.03 1.04 0.40
C SER A 76 -7.20 1.06 1.93
N GLU A 77 -8.36 1.48 2.42
CA GLU A 77 -8.72 1.48 3.86
C GLU A 77 -9.23 0.11 4.38
#